data_AF-A0A430AYL3-F1
#
_entry.id   AF-A0A430AYL3-F1
#
_cell.length_a   1.000
_cell.length_b   1.000
_cell.length_c   1.000
_cell.angle_alpha   90.00
_cell.angle_beta   90.00
_cell.angle_gamma   90.00
#
_symmetry.space_group_name_H-M   'P 1'
#
loop_
_entity.id
_entity.type
_entity.pdbx_description
1 polymer ?
#
loop_
_entity_poly.entity_id
_entity_poly.type
_entity_poly.pdbx_seq_one_letter_code
_entity_poly.pdbx_strand_id
1 'polypeptide(L)'
;MLNFFKNNYGKTMLIYLSWWFILFGTSAIVKLLISPKYYMLFFYGGVILVTYIIYLVIPFIKLNRLRFNHYIKSIKLQMTFQSWVVSILLLLILFLGIGVHSKLGQTELILASFGGFNWFIYMQPPLVEELLFRGLIPSFFYKTSTKFLVSNTLFATLHIKQGFQGIIISFILGALLYFLVKYTQSLIPSMLAHYIINANLSLALLSVLFLTMILIMFSIVKTKKETNHYERL
;
A
#
# COMPACT_ATOMS: atom_id res chain seq x y z
N MET A 1 -32.49 14.81 3.96
CA MET A 1 -31.08 14.83 3.52
C MET A 1 -30.11 15.01 4.72
N LEU A 2 -30.29 14.25 5.81
CA LEU A 2 -29.59 14.50 7.10
C LEU A 2 -29.15 13.21 7.86
N ASN A 3 -28.98 12.08 7.16
CA ASN A 3 -28.50 10.83 7.77
C ASN A 3 -27.31 10.17 7.06
N PHE A 4 -26.68 10.84 6.08
CA PHE A 4 -25.62 10.23 5.25
C PHE A 4 -24.17 10.46 5.76
N PHE A 5 -24.00 11.26 6.83
CA PHE A 5 -22.71 11.53 7.47
C PHE A 5 -22.45 10.73 8.75
N LYS A 6 -23.38 9.86 9.18
CA LYS A 6 -23.26 9.14 10.45
C LYS A 6 -22.26 7.98 10.34
N ASN A 7 -20.99 8.37 10.55
CA ASN A 7 -19.89 7.58 11.11
C ASN A 7 -18.87 6.95 10.15
N ASN A 8 -18.54 7.59 9.03
CA ASN A 8 -17.37 7.19 8.23
C ASN A 8 -16.07 7.28 9.04
N TYR A 9 -15.91 8.31 9.87
CA TYR A 9 -14.78 8.46 10.78
C TYR A 9 -14.71 7.36 11.84
N GLY A 10 -15.84 6.93 12.42
CA GLY A 10 -15.84 5.80 13.35
C GLY A 10 -15.54 4.47 12.68
N LYS A 11 -15.97 4.25 11.44
CA LYS A 11 -15.53 3.08 10.65
C LYS A 11 -14.03 3.12 10.40
N THR A 12 -13.49 4.28 10.00
CA THR A 12 -12.04 4.48 9.85
C THR A 12 -11.30 4.16 11.14
N MET A 13 -11.77 4.71 12.28
CA MET A 13 -11.13 4.48 13.57
C MET A 13 -11.22 3.03 14.02
N LEU A 14 -12.33 2.35 13.74
CA LEU A 14 -12.48 0.91 14.01
C LEU A 14 -11.46 0.09 13.22
N ILE A 15 -11.28 0.35 11.92
CA ILE A 15 -10.26 -0.33 11.10
C ILE A 15 -8.85 -0.04 11.61
N TYR A 16 -8.56 1.23 11.91
CA TYR A 16 -7.24 1.65 12.40
C TYR A 16 -6.90 1.02 13.75
N LEU A 17 -7.83 1.07 14.72
CA LEU A 17 -7.63 0.48 16.05
C LEU A 17 -7.59 -1.04 16.01
N SER A 18 -8.46 -1.69 15.24
CA SER A 18 -8.43 -3.16 15.11
C SER A 18 -7.12 -3.64 14.49
N TRP A 19 -6.53 -2.88 13.56
CA TRP A 19 -5.19 -3.20 13.06
C TRP A 19 -4.11 -3.09 14.15
N TRP A 20 -4.14 -2.07 15.00
CA TRP A 20 -3.26 -2.02 16.18
C TRP A 20 -3.46 -3.23 17.11
N PHE A 21 -4.71 -3.66 17.34
CA PHE A 21 -4.98 -4.90 18.08
C PHE A 21 -4.40 -6.14 17.39
N ILE A 22 -4.46 -6.23 16.06
CA ILE A 22 -3.82 -7.31 15.31
C ILE A 22 -2.31 -7.29 15.52
N LEU A 23 -1.66 -6.12 15.46
CA LEU A 23 -0.22 -5.99 15.68
C LEU A 23 0.18 -6.42 17.10
N PHE A 24 -0.44 -5.83 18.13
CA PHE A 24 -0.07 -6.13 19.51
C PHE A 24 -0.46 -7.56 19.92
N GLY A 25 -1.65 -8.02 19.51
CA GLY A 25 -2.13 -9.37 19.78
C GLY A 25 -1.26 -10.43 19.12
N THR A 26 -0.94 -10.27 17.83
CA THR A 26 -0.04 -11.20 17.13
C THR A 26 1.35 -11.20 17.76
N SER A 27 1.89 -10.02 18.11
CA SER A 27 3.18 -9.93 18.82
C SER A 27 3.18 -10.70 20.14
N ALA A 28 2.14 -10.53 20.96
CA ALA A 28 2.01 -11.22 22.24
C ALA A 28 1.93 -12.74 22.07
N ILE A 29 1.09 -13.23 21.15
CA ILE A 29 0.94 -14.66 20.87
C ILE A 29 2.26 -15.26 20.36
N VAL A 30 2.93 -14.60 19.42
CA VAL A 30 4.18 -15.12 18.85
C VAL A 30 5.30 -15.14 19.89
N LYS A 31 5.39 -14.14 20.77
CA LYS A 31 6.37 -14.15 21.89
C LYS A 31 6.16 -15.31 22.86
N LEU A 32 4.93 -15.78 23.03
CA LEU A 32 4.63 -16.90 23.93
C LEU A 32 4.93 -18.26 23.30
N LEU A 33 4.78 -18.39 21.98
CA LEU A 33 4.78 -19.69 21.29
C LEU A 33 6.02 -19.96 20.43
N ILE A 34 6.73 -18.92 19.98
CA ILE A 34 7.77 -19.03 18.97
C ILE A 34 9.11 -18.55 19.55
N SER A 35 10.18 -19.26 19.22
CA SER A 35 11.52 -18.89 19.67
C SER A 35 11.95 -17.51 19.13
N PRO A 36 12.77 -16.75 19.88
CA PRO A 36 13.18 -15.40 19.46
C PRO A 36 13.81 -15.34 18.07
N LYS A 37 14.52 -16.40 17.66
CA LYS A 37 15.14 -16.53 16.34
C LYS A 37 14.13 -16.42 15.18
N TYR A 38 12.92 -16.94 15.36
CA TYR A 38 11.88 -16.95 14.33
C TYR A 38 10.78 -15.91 14.57
N TYR A 39 10.89 -15.10 15.63
CA TYR A 39 9.88 -14.14 16.05
C TYR A 39 9.40 -13.26 14.88
N MET A 40 10.31 -12.61 14.15
CA MET A 40 9.94 -11.68 13.08
C MET A 40 9.16 -12.37 11.96
N LEU A 41 9.59 -13.56 11.54
CA LEU A 41 8.92 -14.33 10.49
C LEU A 41 7.47 -14.66 10.86
N PHE A 42 7.25 -15.21 12.05
CA PHE A 42 5.92 -15.59 12.52
C PHE A 42 5.06 -14.39 12.88
N PHE A 43 5.66 -13.33 13.42
CA PHE A 43 4.96 -12.08 13.70
C PHE A 43 4.40 -11.48 12.41
N TYR A 44 5.23 -11.24 11.40
CA TYR A 44 4.78 -10.68 10.13
C TYR A 44 3.81 -11.59 9.40
N GLY A 45 4.09 -12.91 9.37
CA GLY A 45 3.18 -13.87 8.76
C GLY A 45 1.81 -13.92 9.44
N GLY A 46 1.78 -13.89 10.78
CA GLY A 46 0.56 -13.81 11.57
C GLY A 46 -0.23 -12.54 11.31
N VAL A 47 0.44 -11.38 11.22
CA VAL A 47 -0.23 -10.10 10.92
C VAL A 47 -0.87 -10.13 9.53
N ILE A 48 -0.19 -10.66 8.50
CA ILE A 48 -0.78 -10.84 7.16
C ILE A 48 -2.01 -11.75 7.27
N LEU A 49 -1.84 -12.92 7.87
CA LEU A 49 -2.87 -13.95 7.95
C LEU A 49 -4.14 -13.41 8.63
N VAL A 50 -4.01 -12.84 9.83
CA VAL A 50 -5.14 -12.31 10.60
C VAL A 50 -5.81 -11.14 9.87
N THR A 51 -5.01 -10.23 9.28
CA THR A 51 -5.55 -9.10 8.49
C THR A 51 -6.37 -9.61 7.31
N TYR A 52 -5.84 -10.54 6.52
CA TYR A 52 -6.51 -11.05 5.32
C TYR A 52 -7.73 -11.90 5.67
N ILE A 53 -7.69 -12.65 6.79
CA ILE A 53 -8.87 -13.36 7.30
C ILE A 53 -9.99 -12.36 7.61
N ILE A 54 -9.68 -11.33 8.42
CA ILE A 54 -10.69 -10.37 8.88
C ILE A 54 -11.26 -9.55 7.71
N TYR A 55 -10.39 -9.11 6.79
CA TYR A 55 -10.76 -8.14 5.77
C TYR A 55 -11.03 -8.71 4.38
N LEU A 56 -10.75 -9.98 4.11
CA LEU A 56 -11.06 -10.60 2.81
C LEU A 56 -11.85 -11.89 2.98
N VAL A 57 -11.40 -12.80 3.84
CA VAL A 57 -12.05 -14.12 4.00
C VAL A 57 -13.42 -14.01 4.68
N ILE A 58 -13.53 -13.29 5.80
CA ILE A 58 -14.82 -13.10 6.48
C ILE A 58 -15.84 -12.39 5.56
N PRO A 59 -15.50 -11.29 4.87
CA PRO A 59 -16.39 -10.71 3.86
C PRO A 59 -16.77 -11.66 2.73
N PHE A 60 -15.84 -12.49 2.25
CA PHE A 60 -16.12 -13.50 1.23
C PHE A 60 -17.17 -14.53 1.69
N ILE A 61 -17.07 -15.00 2.94
CA ILE A 61 -18.02 -15.97 3.51
C ILE A 61 -19.38 -15.33 3.78
N LYS A 62 -19.41 -14.08 4.29
CA LYS A 62 -20.65 -13.41 4.73
C LYS A 62 -21.43 -12.74 3.61
N LEU A 63 -20.76 -12.27 2.57
CA LEU A 63 -21.40 -11.53 1.47
C LEU A 63 -21.73 -12.47 0.32
N ASN A 64 -22.89 -12.26 -0.31
CA ASN A 64 -23.16 -12.91 -1.58
C ASN A 64 -22.17 -12.43 -2.66
N ARG A 65 -22.06 -13.19 -3.76
CA ARG A 65 -21.11 -12.94 -4.85
C ARG A 65 -21.14 -11.51 -5.38
N LEU A 66 -22.33 -10.94 -5.57
CA LEU A 66 -22.49 -9.57 -6.09
C LEU A 66 -21.97 -8.52 -5.11
N ARG A 67 -22.32 -8.63 -3.83
CA ARG A 67 -21.86 -7.70 -2.78
C ARG A 67 -20.37 -7.85 -2.52
N PHE A 68 -19.82 -9.07 -2.55
CA PHE A 68 -18.38 -9.29 -2.44
C PHE A 68 -17.62 -8.67 -3.62
N ASN A 69 -18.10 -8.84 -4.85
CA ASN A 69 -17.50 -8.21 -6.02
C ASN A 69 -17.52 -6.67 -5.91
N HIS A 70 -18.62 -6.09 -5.42
CA HIS A 70 -18.70 -4.66 -5.16
C HIS A 70 -17.70 -4.21 -4.07
N TYR A 71 -17.58 -5.00 -3.00
CA TYR A 71 -16.61 -4.77 -1.94
C TYR A 71 -15.17 -4.73 -2.46
N ILE A 72 -14.75 -5.76 -3.22
CA ILE A 72 -13.42 -5.85 -3.82
C ILE A 72 -13.13 -4.67 -4.76
N LYS A 73 -14.11 -4.27 -5.58
CA LYS A 73 -14.00 -3.07 -6.44
C LYS A 73 -13.90 -1.78 -5.64
N SER A 74 -14.62 -1.67 -4.51
CA SER A 74 -14.63 -0.47 -3.66
C SER A 74 -13.27 -0.22 -3.01
N ILE A 75 -12.56 -1.29 -2.61
CA ILE A 75 -11.21 -1.24 -2.04
C ILE A 75 -10.11 -1.28 -3.11
N LYS A 76 -10.46 -1.30 -4.40
CA LYS A 76 -9.53 -1.33 -5.54
C LYS A 76 -8.61 -2.55 -5.56
N LEU A 77 -9.02 -3.67 -4.99
CA LEU A 77 -8.28 -4.94 -5.07
C LEU A 77 -8.65 -5.67 -6.38
N GLN A 78 -8.20 -5.15 -7.51
CA GLN A 78 -8.52 -5.69 -8.83
C GLN A 78 -7.36 -5.46 -9.81
N MET A 79 -7.29 -6.27 -10.87
CA MET A 79 -6.37 -6.00 -11.98
C MET A 79 -7.09 -5.30 -13.12
N THR A 80 -6.59 -4.12 -13.49
CA THR A 80 -6.96 -3.36 -14.68
C THR A 80 -5.84 -3.48 -15.72
N PHE A 81 -6.09 -3.04 -16.95
CA PHE A 81 -5.02 -2.98 -17.96
C PHE A 81 -3.87 -2.08 -17.51
N GLN A 82 -4.17 -0.88 -16.96
CA GLN A 82 -3.13 0.01 -16.46
C GLN A 82 -2.35 -0.63 -15.31
N SER A 83 -3.02 -1.35 -14.42
CA SER A 83 -2.34 -2.01 -13.30
C SER A 83 -1.41 -3.12 -13.77
N TRP A 84 -1.78 -3.88 -14.80
CA TRP A 84 -0.87 -4.86 -15.43
C TRP A 84 0.39 -4.20 -15.97
N VAL A 85 0.22 -3.18 -16.82
CA VAL A 85 1.37 -2.47 -17.45
C VAL A 85 2.30 -1.91 -16.37
N VAL A 86 1.76 -1.17 -15.40
CA VAL A 86 2.57 -0.56 -14.34
C VAL A 86 3.23 -1.63 -13.46
N SER A 87 2.54 -2.72 -13.12
CA SER A 87 3.12 -3.81 -12.32
C SER A 87 4.29 -4.48 -13.04
N ILE A 88 4.16 -4.74 -14.33
CA ILE A 88 5.25 -5.31 -15.14
C ILE A 88 6.45 -4.34 -15.16
N LEU A 89 6.22 -3.05 -15.38
CA LEU A 89 7.28 -2.04 -15.34
C LEU A 89 7.99 -1.98 -13.98
N LEU A 90 7.23 -2.03 -12.88
CA LEU A 90 7.79 -2.06 -11.52
C LEU A 90 8.63 -3.32 -11.26
N LEU A 91 8.18 -4.48 -11.74
CA LEU A 91 8.95 -5.72 -11.63
C LEU A 91 10.23 -5.65 -12.47
N LEU A 92 10.16 -5.12 -13.69
CA LEU A 92 11.36 -4.90 -14.53
C LEU A 92 12.36 -3.96 -13.83
N ILE A 93 11.87 -2.87 -13.25
CA ILE A 93 12.70 -1.94 -12.44
C ILE A 93 13.36 -2.67 -11.27
N LEU A 94 12.62 -3.53 -10.57
CA LEU A 94 13.15 -4.31 -9.46
C LEU A 94 14.29 -5.25 -9.92
N PHE A 95 14.07 -6.00 -10.99
CA PHE A 95 15.09 -6.91 -11.54
C PHE A 95 16.32 -6.16 -12.06
N LEU A 96 16.13 -5.02 -12.74
CA LEU A 96 17.22 -4.15 -13.15
C LEU A 96 18.00 -3.62 -11.94
N GLY A 97 17.29 -3.20 -10.89
CA GLY A 97 17.89 -2.77 -9.63
C GLY A 97 18.77 -3.85 -9.02
N ILE A 98 18.28 -5.09 -8.95
CA ILE A 98 19.04 -6.25 -8.47
C ILE A 98 20.29 -6.47 -9.34
N GLY A 99 20.14 -6.46 -10.68
CA GLY A 99 21.25 -6.67 -11.60
C GLY A 99 22.35 -5.62 -11.47
N VAL A 100 21.99 -4.34 -11.32
CA VAL A 100 22.97 -3.25 -11.12
C VAL A 100 23.69 -3.39 -9.79
N HIS A 101 22.97 -3.61 -8.68
CA HIS A 101 23.61 -3.79 -7.37
C HIS A 101 24.52 -5.02 -7.35
N SER A 102 24.13 -6.09 -8.04
CA SER A 102 24.97 -7.28 -8.20
C SER A 102 26.26 -6.96 -8.96
N LYS A 103 26.17 -6.19 -10.05
CA LYS A 103 27.35 -5.78 -10.83
C LYS A 103 28.27 -4.82 -10.06
N LEU A 104 27.70 -4.01 -9.17
CA LEU A 104 28.43 -3.11 -8.27
C LEU A 104 29.03 -3.83 -7.05
N GLY A 105 28.87 -5.16 -6.93
CA GLY A 105 29.37 -5.93 -5.79
C GLY A 105 28.58 -5.73 -4.49
N GLN A 106 27.40 -5.10 -4.54
CA GLN A 106 26.55 -4.82 -3.38
C GLN A 106 25.64 -6.01 -3.04
N THR A 107 26.22 -7.20 -2.96
CA THR A 107 25.50 -8.46 -2.72
C THR A 107 24.89 -8.53 -1.33
N GLU A 108 25.51 -7.90 -0.32
CA GLU A 108 24.96 -7.82 1.04
C GLU A 108 23.61 -7.12 1.08
N LEU A 109 23.42 -6.04 0.29
CA LEU A 109 22.14 -5.33 0.22
C LEU A 109 21.07 -6.21 -0.43
N ILE A 110 21.42 -6.96 -1.48
CA ILE A 110 20.51 -7.91 -2.13
C ILE A 110 20.12 -9.01 -1.15
N LEU A 111 21.07 -9.58 -0.41
CA LEU A 111 20.81 -10.61 0.60
C LEU A 111 20.01 -10.07 1.79
N ALA A 112 20.25 -8.83 2.21
CA ALA A 112 19.45 -8.19 3.23
C ALA A 112 17.98 -8.14 2.81
N SER A 113 17.69 -7.79 1.55
CA SER A 113 16.32 -7.63 1.06
C SER A 113 15.65 -8.93 0.60
N PHE A 114 16.41 -9.87 0.04
CA PHE A 114 15.89 -11.08 -0.62
C PHE A 114 16.42 -12.41 -0.07
N GLY A 115 17.44 -12.38 0.80
CA GLY A 115 18.03 -13.59 1.37
C GLY A 115 17.08 -14.30 2.33
N GLY A 116 17.06 -15.64 2.26
CA GLY A 116 16.24 -16.48 3.13
C GLY A 116 14.75 -16.09 3.10
N PHE A 117 14.21 -15.70 4.25
CA PHE A 117 12.82 -15.23 4.39
C PHE A 117 12.70 -13.70 4.51
N ASN A 118 13.75 -12.94 4.23
CA ASN A 118 13.71 -11.47 4.36
C ASN A 118 12.73 -10.84 3.36
N TRP A 119 12.64 -11.37 2.13
CA TRP A 119 11.66 -10.92 1.14
C TRP A 119 10.23 -10.93 1.71
N PHE A 120 9.90 -11.93 2.55
CA PHE A 120 8.59 -12.06 3.17
C PHE A 120 8.37 -11.00 4.25
N ILE A 121 9.41 -10.72 5.05
CA ILE A 121 9.41 -9.66 6.07
C ILE A 121 9.15 -8.29 5.41
N TYR A 122 9.86 -7.97 4.33
CA TYR A 122 9.68 -6.72 3.59
C TYR A 122 8.35 -6.63 2.83
N MET A 123 7.72 -7.77 2.52
CA MET A 123 6.42 -7.84 1.85
C MET A 123 5.23 -7.59 2.80
N GLN A 124 5.39 -7.79 4.10
CA GLN A 124 4.26 -7.61 5.03
C GLN A 124 3.71 -6.18 5.04
N PRO A 125 4.52 -5.11 5.24
CA PRO A 125 3.97 -3.76 5.31
C PRO A 125 3.23 -3.39 4.01
N PRO A 126 3.75 -3.63 2.80
CA PRO A 126 3.03 -3.39 1.56
C PRO A 126 1.68 -4.10 1.47
N LEU A 127 1.60 -5.38 1.84
CA LEU A 127 0.34 -6.13 1.73
C LEU A 127 -0.73 -5.62 2.70
N VAL A 128 -0.33 -5.31 3.94
CA VAL A 128 -1.27 -4.92 4.99
C VAL A 128 -1.58 -3.43 4.90
N GLU A 129 -0.56 -2.57 4.87
CA GLU A 129 -0.74 -1.13 4.90
C GLU A 129 -1.43 -0.61 3.63
N GLU A 130 -1.13 -1.13 2.44
CA GLU A 130 -1.85 -0.70 1.24
C GLU A 130 -3.32 -1.14 1.25
N LEU A 131 -3.60 -2.36 1.72
CA LEU A 131 -4.99 -2.84 1.87
C LEU A 131 -5.80 -1.94 2.80
N LEU A 132 -5.23 -1.54 3.93
CA LEU A 132 -5.91 -0.71 4.93
C LEU A 132 -5.98 0.77 4.50
N PHE A 133 -4.83 1.40 4.24
CA PHE A 133 -4.75 2.85 4.07
C PHE A 133 -5.13 3.31 2.67
N ARG A 134 -4.95 2.48 1.63
CA ARG A 134 -5.29 2.84 0.24
C ARG A 134 -6.56 2.16 -0.25
N GLY A 135 -6.89 0.99 0.32
CA GLY A 135 -8.12 0.26 0.02
C GLY A 135 -9.28 0.60 0.94
N LEU A 136 -9.29 0.03 2.14
CA LEU A 136 -10.44 0.03 3.05
C LEU A 136 -10.81 1.41 3.59
N ILE A 137 -9.86 2.10 4.22
CA ILE A 137 -10.13 3.39 4.86
C ILE A 137 -10.66 4.43 3.85
N PRO A 138 -10.04 4.61 2.67
CA PRO A 138 -10.56 5.53 1.65
C PRO A 138 -11.91 5.12 1.05
N SER A 139 -12.27 3.83 1.09
CA SER A 139 -13.54 3.35 0.54
C SER A 139 -14.76 3.94 1.25
N PHE A 140 -14.62 4.37 2.51
CA PHE A 140 -15.71 4.95 3.31
C PHE A 140 -16.04 6.40 2.96
N PHE A 141 -15.15 7.10 2.24
CA PHE A 141 -15.36 8.49 1.89
C PHE A 141 -15.82 8.61 0.43
N TYR A 142 -16.51 9.71 0.11
CA TYR A 142 -16.89 10.03 -1.27
C TYR A 142 -15.91 11.01 -1.91
N LYS A 143 -15.56 12.09 -1.18
CA LYS A 143 -14.68 13.15 -1.66
C LYS A 143 -13.23 12.66 -1.80
N THR A 144 -12.66 12.82 -2.99
CA THR A 144 -11.27 12.45 -3.29
C THR A 144 -10.24 13.13 -2.38
N SER A 145 -10.46 14.39 -2.02
CA SER A 145 -9.58 15.14 -1.11
C SER A 145 -9.59 14.55 0.30
N THR A 146 -10.76 14.17 0.82
CA THR A 146 -10.88 13.53 2.14
C THR A 146 -10.21 12.16 2.15
N LYS A 147 -10.41 11.34 1.09
CA LYS A 147 -9.72 10.06 0.94
C LYS A 147 -8.20 10.20 1.02
N PHE A 148 -7.66 11.16 0.26
CA PHE A 148 -6.23 11.46 0.22
C PHE A 148 -5.71 11.87 1.60
N LEU A 149 -6.35 12.85 2.24
CA LEU A 149 -5.91 13.38 3.53
C LEU A 149 -5.96 12.29 4.62
N VAL A 150 -7.07 11.59 4.76
CA VAL A 150 -7.22 10.54 5.80
C VAL A 150 -6.24 9.39 5.56
N SER A 151 -6.12 8.91 4.32
CA SER A 151 -5.15 7.87 3.94
C SER A 151 -3.73 8.25 4.34
N ASN A 152 -3.26 9.41 3.89
CA ASN A 152 -1.86 9.80 4.00
C ASN A 152 -1.49 10.26 5.40
N THR A 153 -2.39 10.97 6.10
CA THR A 153 -2.14 11.37 7.49
C THR A 153 -2.04 10.14 8.39
N LEU A 154 -2.99 9.20 8.32
CA LEU A 154 -2.94 7.99 9.16
C LEU A 154 -1.70 7.13 8.86
N PHE A 155 -1.36 6.95 7.59
CA PHE A 155 -0.14 6.26 7.19
C PHE A 155 1.13 6.94 7.74
N ALA A 156 1.22 8.26 7.64
CA ALA A 156 2.35 9.02 8.15
C ALA A 156 2.48 8.91 9.68
N THR A 157 1.37 8.86 10.42
CA THR A 157 1.42 8.71 11.89
C THR A 157 2.03 7.39 12.35
N LEU A 158 2.02 6.33 11.53
CA LEU A 158 2.71 5.07 11.85
C LEU A 158 4.22 5.25 12.03
N HIS A 159 4.76 6.29 11.42
CA HIS A 159 6.18 6.58 11.36
C HIS A 159 6.59 7.61 12.42
N ILE A 160 5.75 7.91 13.41
CA ILE A 160 6.04 8.89 14.47
C ILE A 160 7.32 8.57 15.24
N LYS A 161 7.68 7.28 15.39
CA LYS A 161 8.92 6.84 16.03
C LYS A 161 10.19 7.22 15.24
N GLN A 162 10.06 7.55 13.96
CA GLN A 162 11.15 8.03 13.11
C GLN A 162 11.33 9.55 13.19
N GLY A 163 10.62 10.22 14.11
CA GLY A 163 10.65 11.66 14.28
C GLY A 163 9.87 12.42 13.21
N PHE A 164 9.87 13.75 13.31
CA PHE A 164 9.10 14.62 12.42
C PHE A 164 9.49 14.47 10.94
N GLN A 165 10.78 14.29 10.65
CA GLN A 165 11.26 14.03 9.30
C GLN A 165 10.67 12.73 8.72
N GLY A 166 10.62 11.64 9.51
CA GLY A 166 10.02 10.39 9.09
C GLY A 166 8.52 10.53 8.75
N ILE A 167 7.78 11.31 9.54
CA ILE A 167 6.36 11.61 9.27
C ILE A 167 6.21 12.34 7.92
N ILE A 168 7.03 13.36 7.64
CA ILE A 168 6.97 14.11 6.38
C ILE A 168 7.28 13.19 5.20
N ILE A 169 8.37 12.41 5.29
CA ILE A 169 8.79 11.49 4.22
C ILE A 169 7.68 10.46 3.96
N SER A 170 7.12 9.86 5.02
CA SER A 170 6.04 8.88 4.88
C SER A 170 4.75 9.50 4.33
N PHE A 171 4.46 10.76 4.63
CA PHE A 171 3.34 11.46 4.00
C PHE A 171 3.55 11.62 2.48
N ILE A 172 4.76 12.02 2.05
CA ILE A 172 5.11 12.18 0.63
C ILE A 172 5.06 10.82 -0.09
N LEU A 173 5.73 9.81 0.45
CA LEU A 173 5.69 8.45 -0.10
C LEU A 173 4.25 7.93 -0.15
N GLY A 174 3.47 8.19 0.89
CA GLY A 174 2.08 7.80 0.94
C GLY A 174 1.23 8.47 -0.14
N ALA A 175 1.50 9.74 -0.44
CA ALA A 175 0.86 10.46 -1.53
C ALA A 175 1.19 9.87 -2.90
N LEU A 176 2.45 9.45 -3.13
CA LEU A 176 2.86 8.79 -4.37
C LEU A 176 2.16 7.43 -4.55
N LEU A 177 2.11 6.62 -3.49
CA LEU A 177 1.40 5.34 -3.47
C LEU A 177 -0.10 5.53 -3.72
N TYR A 178 -0.73 6.50 -3.03
CA TYR A 178 -2.14 6.85 -3.25
C TYR A 178 -2.41 7.29 -4.69
N PHE A 179 -1.51 8.09 -5.29
CA PHE A 179 -1.62 8.48 -6.69
C PHE A 179 -1.57 7.25 -7.61
N LEU A 180 -0.68 6.30 -7.34
CA LEU A 180 -0.55 5.08 -8.15
C LEU A 180 -1.84 4.27 -8.16
N VAL A 181 -2.52 4.15 -7.00
CA VAL A 181 -3.84 3.52 -6.90
C VAL A 181 -4.90 4.30 -7.68
N LYS A 182 -4.88 5.64 -7.61
CA LYS A 182 -5.82 6.48 -8.35
C LYS A 182 -5.61 6.36 -9.87
N TYR A 183 -4.37 6.30 -10.32
CA TYR A 183 -4.03 6.19 -11.74
C TYR A 183 -4.38 4.81 -12.30
N THR A 184 -4.02 3.75 -11.58
CA THR A 184 -4.20 2.36 -12.05
C THR A 184 -5.55 1.76 -11.68
N GLN A 185 -6.31 2.39 -10.79
CA GLN A 185 -7.54 1.84 -10.19
C GLN A 185 -7.33 0.46 -9.53
N SER A 186 -6.13 0.23 -9.01
CA SER A 186 -5.68 -1.03 -8.41
C SER A 186 -4.72 -0.81 -7.24
N LEU A 187 -4.81 -1.62 -6.19
CA LEU A 187 -3.83 -1.65 -5.10
C LEU A 187 -2.52 -2.34 -5.49
N ILE A 188 -2.53 -3.24 -6.48
CA ILE A 188 -1.41 -4.14 -6.77
C ILE A 188 -0.13 -3.37 -7.16
N PRO A 189 -0.19 -2.37 -8.07
CA PRO A 189 0.98 -1.55 -8.36
C PRO A 189 1.52 -0.79 -7.15
N SER A 190 0.63 -0.34 -6.26
CA SER A 190 1.01 0.34 -5.01
C SER A 190 1.72 -0.60 -4.05
N MET A 191 1.23 -1.82 -3.88
CA MET A 191 1.88 -2.87 -3.08
C MET A 191 3.27 -3.19 -3.63
N LEU A 192 3.43 -3.31 -4.94
CA LEU A 192 4.73 -3.55 -5.57
C LEU A 192 5.68 -2.36 -5.38
N ALA A 193 5.21 -1.13 -5.62
CA ALA A 193 6.02 0.06 -5.42
C ALA A 193 6.46 0.22 -3.95
N HIS A 194 5.54 0.00 -3.00
CA HIS A 194 5.85 0.02 -1.57
C HIS A 194 6.84 -1.09 -1.20
N TYR A 195 6.69 -2.29 -1.73
CA TYR A 195 7.69 -3.36 -1.53
C TYR A 195 9.08 -2.96 -2.04
N ILE A 196 9.17 -2.38 -3.24
CA ILE A 196 10.44 -1.93 -3.82
C ILE A 196 11.08 -0.85 -2.94
N ILE A 197 10.29 0.08 -2.41
CA ILE A 197 10.73 1.11 -1.46
C ILE A 197 11.31 0.45 -0.20
N ASN A 198 10.60 -0.52 0.38
CA ASN A 198 11.01 -1.19 1.62
C ASN A 198 12.21 -2.12 1.42
N ALA A 199 12.34 -2.75 0.25
CA ALA A 199 13.50 -3.54 -0.13
C ALA A 199 14.78 -2.70 -0.26
N ASN A 200 14.69 -1.37 -0.17
CA ASN A 200 15.81 -0.43 -0.04
C ASN A 200 16.91 -0.58 -1.10
N LEU A 201 16.57 -1.10 -2.28
CA LEU A 201 17.45 -1.07 -3.43
C LEU A 201 17.41 0.34 -4.02
N SER A 202 18.40 1.16 -3.66
CA SER A 202 18.48 2.60 -3.95
C SER A 202 18.10 2.98 -5.40
N LEU A 203 18.61 2.24 -6.39
CA LEU A 203 18.28 2.44 -7.80
C LEU A 203 16.82 2.10 -8.12
N ALA A 204 16.30 0.99 -7.60
CA ALA A 204 14.91 0.60 -7.82
C ALA A 204 13.95 1.63 -7.18
N LEU A 205 14.30 2.15 -6.00
CA LEU A 205 13.59 3.25 -5.35
C LEU A 205 13.56 4.51 -6.23
N LEU A 206 14.71 4.96 -6.74
CA LEU A 206 14.79 6.15 -7.59
C LEU A 206 13.95 5.98 -8.87
N SER A 207 13.98 4.80 -9.47
CA SER A 207 13.17 4.47 -10.64
C SER A 207 11.67 4.44 -10.35
N VAL A 208 11.24 3.97 -9.17
CA VAL A 208 9.83 4.06 -8.73
C VAL A 208 9.38 5.51 -8.57
N LEU A 209 10.21 6.35 -7.93
CA LEU A 209 9.93 7.77 -7.78
C LEU A 209 9.85 8.47 -9.14
N PHE A 210 10.77 8.17 -10.05
CA PHE A 210 10.78 8.73 -11.40
C PHE A 210 9.55 8.30 -12.22
N LEU A 211 9.22 7.00 -12.21
CA LEU A 211 8.04 6.49 -12.90
C LEU A 211 6.75 7.15 -12.37
N THR A 212 6.60 7.23 -11.05
CA THR A 212 5.42 7.87 -10.44
C THR A 212 5.33 9.35 -10.79
N MET A 213 6.44 10.08 -10.79
CA MET A 213 6.48 11.47 -11.24
C MET A 213 6.07 11.62 -12.72
N ILE A 214 6.57 10.77 -13.61
CA ILE A 214 6.18 10.76 -15.02
C ILE A 214 4.67 10.55 -15.17
N LEU A 215 4.10 9.58 -14.46
CA LEU A 215 2.66 9.29 -14.51
C LEU A 215 1.83 10.46 -13.98
N ILE A 216 2.32 11.17 -12.95
CA ILE A 216 1.70 12.41 -12.45
C ILE A 216 1.71 13.47 -13.55
N MET A 217 2.86 13.72 -14.19
CA MET A 217 2.98 14.71 -15.26
C MET A 217 2.05 14.42 -16.43
N PHE A 218 2.01 13.17 -16.91
CA PHE A 218 1.09 12.77 -17.98
C PHE A 218 -0.37 12.99 -17.60
N SER A 219 -0.74 12.70 -16.35
CA SER A 219 -2.11 12.88 -15.86
C SER A 219 -2.51 14.37 -15.82
N ILE A 220 -1.61 15.25 -15.38
CA ILE A 220 -1.84 16.69 -15.36
C ILE A 220 -2.01 17.24 -16.79
N VAL A 221 -1.13 16.84 -17.71
CA VAL A 221 -1.21 17.27 -19.13
C VAL A 221 -2.50 16.82 -19.78
N LYS A 222 -2.92 15.56 -19.56
CA LYS A 222 -4.18 15.05 -20.09
C LYS A 222 -5.37 15.87 -19.59
N THR A 223 -5.43 16.13 -18.28
CA THR A 223 -6.52 16.91 -17.66
C THR A 223 -6.59 18.32 -18.25
N LYS A 224 -5.45 19.00 -18.44
CA LYS A 224 -5.40 20.34 -19.03
C LYS A 224 -5.89 20.37 -20.48
N LYS A 225 -5.59 19.34 -21.28
CA LYS A 225 -6.09 19.23 -22.66
C LYS A 225 -7.61 19.06 -22.71
N GLU A 226 -8.18 18.29 -21.80
CA GLU A 226 -9.64 18.10 -21.70
C GLU A 226 -10.33 19.42 -21.32
N THR A 227 -9.83 20.15 -20.32
CA THR A 227 -10.40 21.47 -19.94
C THR A 227 -10.36 22.47 -21.09
N ASN A 228 -9.22 22.59 -21.78
CA ASN A 228 -9.05 23.50 -22.91
C ASN A 228 -9.95 23.15 -24.12
N HIS A 229 -10.41 21.90 -24.25
CA HIS A 229 -11.33 21.51 -25.31
C HIS A 229 -12.75 21.98 -25.02
N TYR A 230 -13.20 21.87 -23.76
CA TYR A 230 -14.52 22.35 -23.34
C TYR A 230 -14.64 23.88 -23.37
N GLU A 231 -13.56 24.62 -23.12
CA GLU A 231 -13.55 26.09 -23.23
C GLU A 231 -13.61 26.60 -24.69
N ARG A 232 -13.46 25.72 -25.69
CA ARG A 232 -13.53 26.06 -27.13
C ARG A 232 -14.84 25.65 -27.80
N LEU A 233 -15.77 25.04 -27.07
CA LEU A 233 -17.13 24.68 -27.50
C LEU A 233 -18.12 25.68 -26.94
#